data_AF-T0TIV1-F1
#
_entry.id   AF-T0TIV1-F1
#
_cell.length_a   1.000
_cell.length_b   1.000
_cell.length_c   1.000
_cell.angle_alpha   90.00
_cell.angle_beta   90.00
_cell.angle_gamma   90.00
#
_symmetry.space_group_name_H-M   'P 1'
#
loop_
_entity.id
_entity.type
_entity.pdbx_description
1 polymer ?
#
loop_
_entity_poly.entity_id
_entity_poly.type
_entity_poly.pdbx_seq_one_letter_code
_entity_poly.pdbx_strand_id
1 'polypeptide(L)'
;MKKFGNKIRILREKKGISREEFCGDETELSVRQLARIELNQSIPNLSKAQFIANRLGVKLGTLTDGDSLELPKRYKELKYLILRTPTYKDEKRVNLRDSYFDEIYSDFYDDLPEEEQLIVECMRSKADVFLTDNSNLATKLLEDYFYQTKSKSHYSINDLIIIDLYMVCANASNYEYFMFDKDEFIGIAKNLLEQENHFSLAEIFVLNNILFGSLSLLVDLKMWDEVELTLDVLKGIMAKIQDFHKKPVLNMIEWKYILERFGQTEKAQKLYEEAVLYANLIGDVYLANKITEEWIKDTTA
;
A
#
# COMPACT_ATOMS: atom_id res chain seq x y z
N MET A 1 -28.50 -1.85 4.10
CA MET A 1 -27.85 -3.15 3.73
C MET A 1 -28.36 -4.47 4.34
N LYS A 2 -29.01 -4.57 5.52
CA LYS A 2 -29.35 -5.85 6.22
C LYS A 2 -30.14 -6.95 5.45
N LYS A 3 -30.57 -6.70 4.20
CA LYS A 3 -31.26 -7.67 3.33
C LYS A 3 -30.55 -7.91 1.99
N PHE A 4 -29.41 -7.26 1.77
CA PHE A 4 -28.67 -7.30 0.50
C PHE A 4 -28.22 -8.73 0.17
N GLY A 5 -27.56 -9.41 1.11
CA GLY A 5 -27.10 -10.79 0.94
C GLY A 5 -28.24 -11.78 0.69
N ASN A 6 -29.32 -11.65 1.47
CA ASN A 6 -30.49 -12.53 1.34
C ASN A 6 -31.16 -12.39 -0.04
N LYS A 7 -31.22 -11.17 -0.59
CA LYS A 7 -31.76 -10.94 -1.93
C LYS A 7 -30.91 -11.61 -3.01
N ILE A 8 -29.59 -11.48 -2.93
CA ILE A 8 -28.66 -12.13 -3.87
C ILE A 8 -28.90 -13.63 -3.86
N ARG A 9 -28.94 -14.23 -2.67
CA ARG A 9 -29.19 -15.66 -2.51
C ARG A 9 -30.50 -16.10 -3.14
N ILE A 10 -31.61 -15.43 -2.82
CA ILE A 10 -32.94 -15.77 -3.35
C ILE A 10 -32.97 -15.65 -4.88
N LEU A 11 -32.38 -14.59 -5.45
CA LEU A 11 -32.36 -14.39 -6.90
C LEU A 11 -31.49 -15.45 -7.60
N ARG A 12 -30.34 -15.80 -7.02
CA ARG A 12 -29.47 -16.86 -7.54
C ARG A 12 -30.17 -18.22 -7.50
N GLU A 13 -30.75 -18.59 -6.37
CA GLU A 13 -31.47 -19.86 -6.20
C GLU A 13 -32.70 -19.96 -7.12
N LYS A 14 -33.45 -18.87 -7.31
CA LYS A 14 -34.56 -18.82 -8.29
C LYS A 14 -34.13 -19.07 -9.73
N LYS A 15 -32.90 -18.71 -10.09
CA LYS A 15 -32.31 -19.01 -11.40
C LYS A 15 -31.71 -20.42 -11.49
N GLY A 16 -31.66 -21.16 -10.38
CA GLY A 16 -31.07 -22.50 -10.33
C GLY A 16 -29.55 -22.54 -10.46
N ILE A 17 -28.86 -21.41 -10.23
CA ILE A 17 -27.40 -21.30 -10.42
C ILE A 17 -26.68 -21.66 -9.13
N SER A 18 -25.68 -22.55 -9.19
CA SER A 18 -24.84 -22.87 -8.02
C SER A 18 -23.88 -21.71 -7.67
N ARG A 19 -23.21 -21.72 -6.52
CA ARG A 19 -22.23 -20.64 -6.21
C ARG A 19 -21.01 -20.73 -7.11
N GLU A 20 -20.55 -21.95 -7.35
CA GLU A 20 -19.42 -22.27 -8.24
C GLU A 20 -19.71 -21.80 -9.66
N GLU A 21 -20.89 -22.15 -10.19
CA GLU A 21 -21.31 -21.67 -11.51
C GLU A 21 -21.47 -20.15 -11.55
N PHE A 22 -21.94 -19.53 -10.46
CA PHE A 22 -22.08 -18.08 -10.36
C PHE A 22 -20.74 -17.36 -10.44
N CYS A 23 -19.75 -17.83 -9.68
CA CYS A 23 -18.41 -17.25 -9.54
C CYS A 23 -17.48 -17.55 -10.72
N GLY A 24 -17.70 -18.64 -11.46
CA GLY A 24 -16.92 -18.96 -12.65
C GLY A 24 -15.45 -19.28 -12.31
N ASP A 25 -14.52 -18.47 -12.81
CA ASP A 25 -13.08 -18.62 -12.57
C ASP A 25 -12.59 -17.96 -11.27
N GLU A 26 -13.51 -17.40 -10.48
CA GLU A 26 -13.25 -16.74 -9.19
C GLU A 26 -12.34 -15.50 -9.26
N THR A 27 -12.09 -14.96 -10.45
CA THR A 27 -11.24 -13.76 -10.65
C THR A 27 -11.85 -12.52 -10.00
N GLU A 28 -13.15 -12.30 -10.21
CA GLU A 28 -13.89 -11.14 -9.68
C GLU A 28 -14.48 -11.40 -8.29
N LEU A 29 -14.94 -12.62 -8.03
CA LEU A 29 -15.63 -12.98 -6.80
C LEU A 29 -15.45 -14.47 -6.50
N SER A 30 -14.80 -14.79 -5.39
CA SER A 30 -14.67 -16.18 -4.93
C SER A 30 -15.98 -16.76 -4.39
N VAL A 31 -16.09 -18.09 -4.39
CA VAL A 31 -17.23 -18.82 -3.81
C VAL A 31 -17.39 -18.51 -2.31
N ARG A 32 -16.26 -18.36 -1.59
CA ARG A 32 -16.25 -18.01 -0.16
C ARG A 32 -16.76 -16.59 0.08
N GLN A 33 -16.31 -15.61 -0.71
CA GLN A 33 -16.81 -14.24 -0.62
C GLN A 33 -18.30 -14.19 -0.92
N LEU A 34 -18.76 -14.84 -1.98
CA LEU A 34 -20.18 -14.91 -2.30
C LEU A 34 -21.00 -15.51 -1.14
N ALA A 35 -20.51 -16.58 -0.50
CA ALA A 35 -21.18 -17.18 0.65
C ALA A 35 -21.27 -16.22 1.85
N ARG A 36 -20.18 -15.51 2.18
CA ARG A 36 -20.18 -14.49 3.26
C ARG A 36 -21.14 -13.34 2.96
N ILE A 37 -21.15 -12.85 1.72
CA ILE A 37 -22.07 -11.81 1.26
C ILE A 37 -23.52 -12.28 1.40
N GLU A 38 -23.85 -13.48 0.93
CA GLU A 38 -25.20 -14.05 1.03
C GLU A 38 -25.67 -14.23 2.49
N LEU A 39 -24.74 -14.49 3.40
CA LEU A 39 -25.00 -14.58 4.84
C LEU A 39 -25.04 -13.20 5.53
N ASN A 40 -24.85 -12.10 4.81
CA ASN A 40 -24.70 -10.74 5.32
C ASN A 40 -23.55 -10.61 6.33
N GLN A 41 -22.49 -11.42 6.17
CA GLN A 41 -21.27 -11.38 6.97
C GLN A 41 -20.19 -10.50 6.34
N SER A 42 -20.37 -10.09 5.08
CA SER A 42 -19.50 -9.12 4.43
C SER A 42 -20.26 -8.26 3.44
N ILE A 43 -19.72 -7.06 3.23
CA ILE A 43 -20.22 -6.07 2.27
C ILE A 43 -19.30 -6.13 1.05
N PRO A 44 -19.80 -6.34 -0.18
CA PRO A 44 -18.96 -6.25 -1.37
C PRO A 44 -18.66 -4.81 -1.73
N ASN A 45 -17.49 -4.57 -2.31
CA ASN A 45 -17.22 -3.30 -2.98
C ASN A 45 -18.12 -3.09 -4.22
N LEU A 46 -18.05 -1.88 -4.80
CA LEU A 46 -18.87 -1.50 -5.94
C LEU A 46 -18.67 -2.42 -7.16
N SER A 47 -17.42 -2.81 -7.46
CA SER A 47 -17.11 -3.69 -8.61
C SER A 47 -17.77 -5.05 -8.46
N LYS A 48 -17.60 -5.68 -7.29
CA LYS A 48 -18.20 -6.98 -6.96
C LYS A 48 -19.71 -6.92 -6.94
N ALA A 49 -20.28 -5.86 -6.37
CA ALA A 49 -21.73 -5.67 -6.38
C ALA A 49 -22.27 -5.51 -7.81
N GLN A 50 -21.55 -4.81 -8.68
CA GLN A 50 -21.90 -4.67 -10.10
C GLN A 50 -21.78 -6.01 -10.85
N PHE A 51 -20.72 -6.78 -10.59
CA PHE A 51 -20.56 -8.14 -11.12
C PHE A 51 -21.75 -9.03 -10.72
N ILE A 52 -22.12 -9.03 -9.44
CA ILE A 52 -23.27 -9.78 -8.92
C ILE A 52 -24.57 -9.34 -9.62
N ALA A 53 -24.80 -8.03 -9.75
CA ALA A 53 -25.99 -7.48 -10.41
C ALA A 53 -26.08 -7.93 -11.88
N ASN A 54 -24.96 -7.86 -12.61
CA ASN A 54 -24.86 -8.27 -14.01
C ASN A 54 -25.17 -9.76 -14.18
N ARG A 55 -24.59 -10.64 -13.34
CA ARG A 55 -24.85 -12.09 -13.37
C ARG A 55 -26.31 -12.43 -13.04
N LEU A 56 -26.90 -11.68 -12.12
CA LEU A 56 -28.32 -11.80 -11.79
C LEU A 56 -29.24 -11.13 -12.82
N GLY A 57 -28.72 -10.37 -13.78
CA GLY A 57 -29.51 -9.66 -14.81
C GLY A 57 -30.43 -8.60 -14.20
N VAL A 58 -30.02 -7.99 -13.09
CA VAL A 58 -30.78 -6.94 -12.38
C VAL A 58 -29.96 -5.66 -12.29
N LYS A 59 -30.62 -4.53 -12.05
CA LYS A 59 -29.92 -3.27 -11.77
C LYS A 59 -29.34 -3.29 -10.37
N LEU A 60 -28.17 -2.69 -10.18
CA LEU A 60 -27.50 -2.61 -8.88
C LEU A 60 -28.41 -2.01 -7.78
N GLY A 61 -29.13 -0.92 -8.10
CA GLY A 61 -30.06 -0.27 -7.17
C GLY A 61 -31.21 -1.17 -6.69
N THR A 62 -31.56 -2.22 -7.44
CA THR A 62 -32.56 -3.23 -7.01
C THR A 62 -32.03 -4.12 -5.89
N LEU A 63 -30.72 -4.39 -5.90
CA LEU A 63 -30.06 -5.16 -4.85
C LEU A 63 -29.85 -4.30 -3.59
N THR A 64 -29.44 -3.05 -3.76
CA THR A 64 -29.08 -2.15 -2.65
C THR A 64 -30.26 -1.43 -2.01
N ASP A 65 -31.50 -1.60 -2.51
CA ASP A 65 -32.67 -0.81 -2.08
C ASP A 65 -32.48 0.71 -2.25
N GLY A 66 -31.60 1.14 -3.15
CA GLY A 66 -31.24 2.54 -3.33
C GLY A 66 -30.17 3.06 -2.36
N ASP A 67 -29.68 2.23 -1.43
CA ASP A 67 -28.50 2.55 -0.64
C ASP A 67 -27.28 2.71 -1.57
N SER A 68 -26.41 3.69 -1.28
CA SER A 68 -25.13 3.85 -1.96
C SER A 68 -24.10 2.87 -1.41
N LEU A 69 -23.30 2.28 -2.31
CA LEU A 69 -22.10 1.51 -1.97
C LEU A 69 -20.83 2.37 -2.00
N GLU A 70 -20.97 3.69 -2.15
CA GLU A 70 -19.83 4.59 -2.08
C GLU A 70 -19.28 4.68 -0.66
N LEU A 71 -17.96 4.64 -0.55
CA LEU A 71 -17.29 4.80 0.74
C LEU A 71 -17.53 6.20 1.31
N PRO A 72 -17.69 6.33 2.64
CA PRO A 72 -17.84 7.63 3.30
C PRO A 72 -16.70 8.59 2.95
N LYS A 73 -17.04 9.87 2.70
CA LYS A 73 -16.03 10.90 2.36
C LYS A 73 -14.96 11.03 3.44
N ARG A 74 -15.37 11.05 4.71
CA ARG A 74 -14.47 11.14 5.86
C ARG A 74 -13.50 9.95 5.93
N TYR A 75 -13.99 8.73 5.70
CA TYR A 75 -13.11 7.56 5.59
C TYR A 75 -12.05 7.73 4.50
N LYS A 76 -12.44 8.18 3.29
CA LYS A 76 -11.49 8.43 2.19
C LYS A 76 -10.44 9.48 2.56
N GLU A 77 -10.84 10.54 3.26
CA GLU A 77 -9.92 11.56 3.77
C GLU A 77 -8.92 10.98 4.79
N LEU A 78 -9.40 10.21 5.77
CA LEU A 78 -8.53 9.55 6.77
C LEU A 78 -7.54 8.59 6.10
N LYS A 79 -8.02 7.74 5.18
CA LYS A 79 -7.17 6.84 4.37
C LYS A 79 -6.10 7.63 3.61
N TYR A 80 -6.48 8.73 2.97
CA TYR A 80 -5.54 9.59 2.26
C TYR A 80 -4.47 10.20 3.20
N LEU A 81 -4.88 10.71 4.37
CA LEU A 81 -3.96 11.28 5.35
C LEU A 81 -2.95 10.24 5.87
N ILE A 82 -3.42 9.02 6.16
CA ILE A 82 -2.59 7.89 6.60
C ILE A 82 -1.56 7.51 5.53
N LEU A 83 -1.98 7.42 4.26
CA LEU A 83 -1.10 7.04 3.15
C LEU A 83 -0.09 8.13 2.77
N ARG A 84 -0.45 9.41 2.94
CA ARG A 84 0.38 10.53 2.50
C ARG A 84 1.36 11.04 3.55
N THR A 85 1.02 10.93 4.84
CA THR A 85 1.80 11.58 5.91
C THR A 85 2.90 10.67 6.42
N PRO A 86 4.20 10.95 6.15
CA PRO A 86 5.28 10.19 6.73
C PRO A 86 5.41 10.51 8.23
N THR A 87 5.55 9.48 9.06
CA THR A 87 5.73 9.66 10.50
C THR A 87 7.19 9.79 10.90
N TYR A 88 8.13 9.20 10.17
CA TYR A 88 9.56 9.15 10.51
C TYR A 88 9.85 8.67 11.96
N LYS A 89 8.94 7.87 12.55
CA LYS A 89 8.95 7.48 13.96
C LYS A 89 8.89 8.67 14.95
N ASP A 90 8.42 9.85 14.50
CA ASP A 90 8.07 11.00 15.35
C ASP A 90 6.81 10.66 16.16
N GLU A 91 6.92 10.64 17.49
CA GLU A 91 5.84 10.30 18.42
C GLU A 91 4.57 11.13 18.17
N LYS A 92 4.68 12.43 17.88
CA LYS A 92 3.51 13.28 17.62
C LYS A 92 2.79 12.87 16.35
N ARG A 93 3.54 12.55 15.29
CA ARG A 93 2.97 12.11 14.00
C ARG A 93 2.39 10.71 14.09
N VAL A 94 3.05 9.82 14.84
CA VAL A 94 2.55 8.48 15.14
C VAL A 94 1.21 8.58 15.89
N ASN A 95 1.15 9.35 16.98
CA ASN A 95 -0.08 9.54 17.75
C ASN A 95 -1.23 10.14 16.92
N LEU A 96 -0.93 11.11 16.05
CA LEU A 96 -1.93 11.68 15.15
C LEU A 96 -2.44 10.67 14.11
N ARG A 97 -1.55 9.86 13.53
CA ARG A 97 -1.95 8.79 12.61
C ARG A 97 -2.78 7.73 13.33
N ASP A 98 -2.41 7.40 14.56
CA ASP A 98 -3.11 6.41 15.37
C ASP A 98 -4.52 6.91 15.73
N SER A 99 -4.72 8.21 16.00
CA SER A 99 -6.08 8.76 16.17
C SER A 99 -6.92 8.70 14.90
N TYR A 100 -6.32 8.72 13.70
CA TYR A 100 -7.05 8.46 12.45
C TYR A 100 -7.48 7.01 12.33
N PHE A 101 -6.66 6.06 12.76
CA PHE A 101 -7.07 4.65 12.83
C PHE A 101 -8.20 4.45 13.83
N ASP A 102 -8.12 5.06 15.02
CA ASP A 102 -9.17 4.97 16.03
C ASP A 102 -10.52 5.47 15.49
N GLU A 103 -10.53 6.60 14.77
CA GLU A 103 -11.73 7.12 14.11
C GLU A 103 -12.26 6.15 13.02
N ILE A 104 -11.36 5.54 12.24
CA ILE A 104 -11.76 4.50 11.26
C ILE A 104 -12.43 3.31 11.97
N TYR A 105 -11.83 2.81 13.05
CA TYR A 105 -12.34 1.65 13.78
C TYR A 105 -13.65 1.94 14.50
N SER A 106 -13.84 3.13 15.08
CA SER A 106 -15.08 3.44 15.81
C SER A 106 -16.25 3.77 14.89
N ASP A 107 -16.00 4.51 13.81
CA ASP A 107 -17.09 5.18 13.07
C ASP A 107 -17.37 4.56 11.71
N PHE A 108 -16.43 3.77 11.14
CA PHE A 108 -16.53 3.33 9.75
C PHE A 108 -16.31 1.83 9.53
N TYR A 109 -15.40 1.19 10.28
CA TYR A 109 -14.83 -0.11 9.95
C TYR A 109 -15.87 -1.22 9.70
N ASP A 110 -16.86 -1.36 10.57
CA ASP A 110 -17.89 -2.41 10.47
C ASP A 110 -18.78 -2.28 9.21
N ASP A 111 -18.91 -1.07 8.67
CA ASP A 111 -19.72 -0.78 7.48
C ASP A 111 -18.89 -0.73 6.18
N LEU A 112 -17.57 -0.91 6.27
CA LEU A 112 -16.71 -0.96 5.09
C LEU A 112 -16.86 -2.28 4.33
N PRO A 113 -16.65 -2.27 3.00
CA PRO A 113 -16.46 -3.50 2.24
C PRO A 113 -15.33 -4.36 2.79
N GLU A 114 -15.44 -5.68 2.61
CA GLU A 114 -14.44 -6.65 3.07
C GLU A 114 -13.03 -6.31 2.57
N GLU A 115 -12.92 -5.83 1.33
CA GLU A 115 -11.65 -5.42 0.75
C GLU A 115 -11.09 -4.15 1.41
N GLU A 116 -11.93 -3.21 1.82
CA GLU A 116 -11.45 -1.99 2.49
C GLU A 116 -11.12 -2.23 3.97
N GLN A 117 -11.84 -3.12 4.65
CA GLN A 117 -11.45 -3.60 5.99
C GLN A 117 -10.06 -4.22 5.96
N LEU A 118 -9.80 -5.11 4.98
CA LEU A 118 -8.47 -5.67 4.75
C LEU A 118 -7.40 -4.58 4.58
N ILE A 119 -7.69 -3.55 3.80
CA ILE A 119 -6.73 -2.46 3.59
C ILE A 119 -6.47 -1.64 4.85
N VAL A 120 -7.49 -1.41 5.69
CA VAL A 120 -7.30 -0.79 7.01
C VAL A 120 -6.36 -1.64 7.86
N GLU A 121 -6.59 -2.95 7.92
CA GLU A 121 -5.72 -3.89 8.63
C GLU A 121 -4.29 -3.86 8.07
N CYS A 122 -4.11 -3.90 6.74
CA CYS A 122 -2.78 -3.81 6.13
C CYS A 122 -2.06 -2.50 6.50
N MET A 123 -2.76 -1.37 6.46
CA MET A 123 -2.18 -0.07 6.83
C MET A 123 -1.80 -0.02 8.32
N ARG A 124 -2.63 -0.59 9.20
CA ARG A 124 -2.36 -0.66 10.65
C ARG A 124 -1.20 -1.60 10.95
N SER A 125 -1.21 -2.82 10.43
CA SER A 125 -0.11 -3.77 10.59
C SER A 125 1.20 -3.20 10.07
N LYS A 126 1.19 -2.51 8.91
CA LYS A 126 2.40 -1.84 8.38
C LYS A 126 2.94 -0.81 9.37
N ALA A 127 2.04 0.01 9.91
CA ALA A 127 2.38 1.04 10.89
C ALA A 127 3.00 0.44 12.16
N ASP A 128 2.47 -0.67 12.66
CA ASP A 128 2.94 -1.35 13.86
C ASP A 128 4.26 -2.09 13.62
N VAL A 129 4.40 -2.80 12.49
CA VAL A 129 5.65 -3.45 12.08
C VAL A 129 6.76 -2.41 11.92
N PHE A 130 6.50 -1.30 11.23
CA PHE A 130 7.49 -0.24 11.06
C PHE A 130 7.93 0.39 12.39
N LEU A 131 7.05 0.47 13.38
CA LEU A 131 7.38 1.05 14.69
C LEU A 131 8.16 0.07 15.57
N THR A 132 7.79 -1.21 15.56
CA THR A 132 8.30 -2.24 16.48
C THR A 132 9.38 -3.13 15.88
N ASP A 133 9.60 -3.06 14.57
CA ASP A 133 10.44 -3.95 13.78
C ASP A 133 10.07 -5.46 13.97
N ASN A 134 8.79 -5.75 14.28
CA ASN A 134 8.27 -7.10 14.48
C ASN A 134 7.36 -7.55 13.32
N SER A 135 7.92 -8.28 12.36
CA SER A 135 7.20 -8.77 11.17
C SER A 135 6.06 -9.77 11.48
N ASN A 136 6.10 -10.46 12.63
CA ASN A 136 5.07 -11.46 13.01
C ASN A 136 3.66 -10.88 13.13
N LEU A 137 3.54 -9.55 13.33
CA LEU A 137 2.26 -8.85 13.40
C LEU A 137 1.49 -8.87 12.07
N ALA A 138 2.16 -9.17 10.96
CA ALA A 138 1.58 -9.12 9.62
C ALA A 138 1.69 -10.44 8.84
N THR A 139 2.41 -11.45 9.35
CA THR A 139 2.68 -12.72 8.65
C THR A 139 1.41 -13.39 8.15
N LYS A 140 0.43 -13.59 9.03
CA LYS A 140 -0.84 -14.22 8.66
C LYS A 140 -1.60 -13.43 7.57
N LEU A 141 -1.54 -12.10 7.65
CA LEU A 141 -2.20 -11.22 6.68
C LEU A 141 -1.54 -11.35 5.30
N LEU A 142 -0.22 -11.42 5.24
CA LEU A 142 0.51 -11.61 3.99
C LEU A 142 0.31 -13.02 3.42
N GLU A 143 0.31 -14.06 4.25
CA GLU A 143 0.03 -15.44 3.82
C GLU A 143 -1.34 -15.56 3.13
N ASP A 144 -2.36 -14.88 3.66
CA ASP A 144 -3.73 -14.95 3.15
C ASP A 144 -3.94 -14.16 1.84
N TYR A 145 -3.21 -13.05 1.62
CA TYR A 145 -3.53 -12.08 0.55
C TYR A 145 -2.39 -11.76 -0.42
N PHE A 146 -1.13 -11.94 -0.05
CA PHE A 146 0.01 -11.55 -0.90
C PHE A 146 0.13 -12.42 -2.16
N TYR A 147 -0.20 -13.71 -2.07
CA TYR A 147 -0.12 -14.63 -3.21
C TYR A 147 -0.98 -14.18 -4.41
N GLN A 148 -2.15 -13.60 -4.15
CA GLN A 148 -3.03 -13.09 -5.21
C GLN A 148 -2.49 -11.78 -5.81
N THR A 149 -1.73 -11.01 -5.03
CA THR A 149 -1.19 -9.73 -5.44
C THR A 149 0.02 -9.92 -6.36
N LYS A 150 0.90 -10.87 -6.03
CA LYS A 150 2.16 -11.08 -6.79
C LYS A 150 1.97 -11.58 -8.22
N SER A 151 0.85 -12.21 -8.55
CA SER A 151 0.58 -12.75 -9.90
C SER A 151 -0.05 -11.74 -10.86
N LYS A 152 -0.41 -10.53 -10.40
CA LYS A 152 -1.03 -9.50 -11.22
C LYS A 152 0.00 -8.73 -12.06
N SER A 153 -0.35 -8.48 -13.32
CA SER A 153 0.40 -7.57 -14.20
C SER A 153 0.07 -6.09 -13.94
N HIS A 154 -1.17 -5.80 -13.51
CA HIS A 154 -1.64 -4.45 -13.25
C HIS A 154 -2.10 -4.33 -11.80
N TYR A 155 -1.51 -3.40 -11.05
CA TYR A 155 -1.81 -3.21 -9.64
C TYR A 155 -2.89 -2.16 -9.42
N SER A 156 -3.81 -2.46 -8.51
CA SER A 156 -4.69 -1.47 -7.89
C SER A 156 -3.99 -0.78 -6.70
N ILE A 157 -4.61 0.28 -6.16
CA ILE A 157 -4.13 0.92 -4.91
C ILE A 157 -4.09 -0.08 -3.76
N ASN A 158 -5.05 -1.00 -3.71
CA ASN A 158 -5.14 -2.00 -2.66
C ASN A 158 -3.98 -3.00 -2.77
N ASP A 159 -3.64 -3.41 -3.99
CA ASP A 159 -2.46 -4.25 -4.27
C ASP A 159 -1.16 -3.56 -3.86
N LEU A 160 -1.04 -2.27 -4.20
CA LEU A 160 0.07 -1.41 -3.81
C LEU A 160 0.27 -1.37 -2.27
N ILE A 161 -0.80 -1.23 -1.49
CA ILE A 161 -0.72 -1.20 -0.01
C ILE A 161 -0.27 -2.55 0.55
N ILE A 162 -0.70 -3.67 -0.05
CA ILE A 162 -0.27 -5.01 0.36
C ILE A 162 1.23 -5.22 0.04
N ILE A 163 1.69 -4.76 -1.13
CA ILE A 163 3.11 -4.78 -1.50
C ILE A 163 3.94 -3.93 -0.53
N ASP A 164 3.43 -2.75 -0.13
CA ASP A 164 4.09 -1.89 0.86
C ASP A 164 4.26 -2.60 2.21
N LEU A 165 3.21 -3.29 2.69
CA LEU A 165 3.28 -4.11 3.90
C LEU A 165 4.34 -5.21 3.78
N TYR A 166 4.36 -5.93 2.65
CA TYR A 166 5.37 -6.97 2.39
C TYR A 166 6.80 -6.44 2.48
N MET A 167 7.10 -5.29 1.86
CA MET A 167 8.44 -4.70 1.90
C MET A 167 8.84 -4.26 3.30
N VAL A 168 7.92 -3.68 4.07
CA VAL A 168 8.17 -3.31 5.48
C VAL A 168 8.45 -4.55 6.34
N CYS A 169 7.70 -5.63 6.13
CA CYS A 169 7.95 -6.90 6.81
C CYS A 169 9.30 -7.52 6.45
N ALA A 170 9.69 -7.47 5.17
CA ALA A 170 10.97 -7.99 4.72
C ALA A 170 12.15 -7.27 5.40
N ASN A 171 12.06 -5.95 5.55
CA ASN A 171 13.05 -5.16 6.29
C ASN A 171 13.06 -5.52 7.78
N ALA A 172 11.88 -5.57 8.42
CA ALA A 172 11.75 -5.93 9.83
C ALA A 172 12.26 -7.35 10.16
N SER A 173 12.12 -8.30 9.24
CA SER A 173 12.65 -9.67 9.37
C SER A 173 14.09 -9.80 8.90
N ASN A 174 14.80 -8.70 8.61
CA ASN A 174 16.16 -8.72 8.08
C ASN A 174 16.34 -9.69 6.90
N TYR A 175 15.37 -9.71 5.98
CA TYR A 175 15.36 -10.53 4.77
C TYR A 175 15.37 -12.05 4.99
N GLU A 176 14.87 -12.53 6.14
CA GLU A 176 14.73 -13.98 6.40
C GLU A 176 13.85 -14.70 5.36
N TYR A 177 14.37 -15.81 4.81
CA TYR A 177 13.81 -16.51 3.65
C TYR A 177 12.33 -16.92 3.78
N PHE A 178 11.84 -17.23 4.99
CA PHE A 178 10.45 -17.62 5.16
C PHE A 178 9.47 -16.46 4.92
N MET A 179 9.95 -15.22 5.08
CA MET A 179 9.17 -13.99 4.94
C MET A 179 9.48 -13.26 3.63
N PHE A 180 10.66 -13.51 3.05
CA PHE A 180 11.16 -12.78 1.90
C PHE A 180 11.83 -13.71 0.88
N ASP A 181 11.38 -13.62 -0.38
CA ASP A 181 12.05 -14.22 -1.53
C ASP A 181 12.59 -13.11 -2.44
N LYS A 182 13.89 -13.18 -2.72
CA LYS A 182 14.59 -12.14 -3.48
C LYS A 182 14.13 -12.07 -4.92
N ASP A 183 13.93 -13.22 -5.59
CA ASP A 183 13.55 -13.26 -6.99
C ASP A 183 12.11 -12.79 -7.17
N GLU A 184 11.22 -13.15 -6.24
CA GLU A 184 9.85 -12.62 -6.20
C GLU A 184 9.85 -11.09 -6.02
N PHE A 185 10.66 -10.56 -5.10
CA PHE A 185 10.77 -9.11 -4.90
C PHE A 185 11.28 -8.39 -6.15
N ILE A 186 12.29 -8.92 -6.83
CA ILE A 186 12.82 -8.31 -8.07
C ILE A 186 11.73 -8.24 -9.14
N GLY A 187 10.94 -9.31 -9.29
CA GLY A 187 9.79 -9.33 -10.20
C GLY A 187 8.79 -8.22 -9.89
N ILE A 188 8.44 -8.05 -8.60
CA ILE A 188 7.54 -6.99 -8.14
C ILE A 188 8.15 -5.61 -8.39
N ALA A 189 9.42 -5.40 -8.04
CA ALA A 189 10.12 -4.13 -8.23
C ALA A 189 10.10 -3.70 -9.70
N LYS A 190 10.40 -4.62 -10.63
CA LYS A 190 10.34 -4.36 -12.08
C LYS A 190 8.91 -4.02 -12.52
N ASN A 191 7.93 -4.78 -12.05
CA ASN A 191 6.54 -4.51 -12.40
C ASN A 191 6.06 -3.14 -11.90
N LEU A 192 6.48 -2.70 -10.71
CA LEU A 192 6.15 -1.39 -10.15
C LEU A 192 6.60 -0.23 -11.05
N LEU A 193 7.74 -0.37 -11.74
CA LEU A 193 8.25 0.66 -12.66
C LEU A 193 7.34 0.87 -13.87
N GLU A 194 6.53 -0.12 -14.24
CA GLU A 194 5.63 -0.08 -15.41
C GLU A 194 4.22 0.42 -15.07
N GLN A 195 3.94 0.70 -13.78
CA GLN A 195 2.57 1.01 -13.35
C GLN A 195 2.15 2.47 -13.51
N GLU A 196 3.07 3.40 -13.84
CA GLU A 196 2.80 4.84 -13.82
C GLU A 196 1.54 5.25 -14.60
N ASN A 197 1.34 4.65 -15.79
CA ASN A 197 0.23 4.98 -16.69
C ASN A 197 -1.13 4.41 -16.26
N HIS A 198 -1.16 3.60 -15.20
CA HIS A 198 -2.37 2.94 -14.70
C HIS A 198 -3.04 3.71 -13.54
N PHE A 199 -2.36 4.73 -13.00
CA PHE A 199 -2.87 5.52 -11.89
C PHE A 199 -3.22 6.95 -12.33
N SER A 200 -4.27 7.50 -11.73
CA SER A 200 -4.55 8.93 -11.88
C SER A 200 -3.51 9.78 -11.14
N LEU A 201 -3.42 11.07 -11.48
CA LEU A 201 -2.53 12.02 -10.78
C LEU A 201 -2.81 12.09 -9.28
N ALA A 202 -4.05 11.82 -8.85
CA ALA A 202 -4.42 11.80 -7.44
C ALA A 202 -3.95 10.54 -6.70
N GLU A 203 -3.57 9.48 -7.41
CA GLU A 203 -3.25 8.16 -6.85
C GLU A 203 -1.78 7.80 -7.03
N ILE A 204 -1.10 8.39 -8.02
CA ILE A 204 0.30 8.15 -8.34
C ILE A 204 1.25 8.41 -7.16
N PHE A 205 0.84 9.23 -6.17
CA PHE A 205 1.63 9.43 -4.95
C PHE A 205 1.77 8.13 -4.13
N VAL A 206 0.79 7.23 -4.18
CA VAL A 206 0.85 5.93 -3.50
C VAL A 206 1.92 5.06 -4.16
N LEU A 207 1.93 5.00 -5.50
CA LEU A 207 2.98 4.33 -6.26
C LEU A 207 4.36 4.92 -5.95
N ASN A 208 4.47 6.26 -5.93
CA ASN A 208 5.71 6.96 -5.58
C ASN A 208 6.21 6.52 -4.19
N ASN A 209 5.33 6.45 -3.19
CA ASN A 209 5.68 6.02 -1.83
C ASN A 209 6.24 4.59 -1.79
N ILE A 210 5.68 3.69 -2.60
CA ILE A 210 6.08 2.29 -2.66
C ILE A 210 7.41 2.14 -3.40
N LEU A 211 7.62 2.92 -4.46
CA LEU A 211 8.91 2.96 -5.15
C LEU A 211 10.04 3.44 -4.23
N PHE A 212 9.79 4.34 -3.27
CA PHE A 212 10.77 4.68 -2.22
C PHE A 212 11.11 3.48 -1.33
N GLY A 213 10.10 2.72 -0.91
CA GLY A 213 10.30 1.49 -0.15
C GLY A 213 11.12 0.46 -0.94
N SER A 214 10.72 0.23 -2.20
CA SER A 214 11.41 -0.67 -3.13
C SER A 214 12.87 -0.26 -3.35
N LEU A 215 13.12 1.04 -3.59
CA LEU A 215 14.48 1.57 -3.74
C LEU A 215 15.34 1.29 -2.51
N SER A 216 14.81 1.51 -1.30
CA SER A 216 15.54 1.24 -0.06
C SER A 216 15.95 -0.23 0.03
N LEU A 217 15.02 -1.16 -0.25
CA LEU A 217 15.30 -2.60 -0.23
C LEU A 217 16.32 -2.99 -1.31
N LEU A 218 16.23 -2.42 -2.51
CA LEU A 218 17.17 -2.69 -3.60
C LEU A 218 18.60 -2.24 -3.26
N VAL A 219 18.75 -1.13 -2.54
CA VAL A 219 20.06 -0.66 -2.03
C VAL A 219 20.60 -1.65 -1.00
N ASP A 220 19.80 -2.05 0.00
CA ASP A 220 20.20 -3.02 1.03
C ASP A 220 20.61 -4.38 0.43
N LEU A 221 19.90 -4.81 -0.61
CA LEU A 221 20.16 -6.06 -1.36
C LEU A 221 21.27 -5.93 -2.41
N LYS A 222 21.87 -4.74 -2.56
CA LYS A 222 22.97 -4.42 -3.48
C LYS A 222 22.64 -4.67 -4.95
N MET A 223 21.39 -4.39 -5.33
CA MET A 223 20.85 -4.60 -6.67
C MET A 223 20.99 -3.35 -7.52
N TRP A 224 22.24 -3.06 -7.90
CA TRP A 224 22.60 -1.74 -8.41
C TRP A 224 21.95 -1.34 -9.74
N ASP A 225 21.74 -2.29 -10.65
CA ASP A 225 21.11 -2.03 -11.93
C ASP A 225 19.63 -1.65 -11.74
N GLU A 226 18.92 -2.38 -10.88
CA GLU A 226 17.55 -2.06 -10.49
C GLU A 226 17.43 -0.75 -9.69
N VAL A 227 18.44 -0.41 -8.87
CA VAL A 227 18.50 0.88 -8.14
C VAL A 227 18.51 2.05 -9.13
N GLU A 228 19.36 2.00 -10.17
CA GLU A 228 19.46 3.07 -11.17
C GLU A 228 18.13 3.27 -11.92
N LEU A 229 17.51 2.18 -12.38
CA LEU A 229 16.22 2.23 -13.04
C LEU A 229 15.13 2.84 -12.14
N THR A 230 15.13 2.46 -10.86
CA THR A 230 14.15 2.95 -9.89
C THR A 230 14.34 4.44 -9.59
N LEU A 231 15.59 4.91 -9.48
CA LEU A 231 15.91 6.33 -9.29
C LEU A 231 15.41 7.19 -10.45
N ASP A 232 15.61 6.74 -11.68
CA ASP A 232 15.17 7.48 -12.88
C ASP A 232 13.64 7.62 -12.93
N VAL A 233 12.91 6.54 -12.66
CA VAL A 233 11.44 6.54 -12.60
C VAL A 233 10.94 7.43 -11.46
N LEU A 234 11.51 7.32 -10.26
CA LEU A 234 11.15 8.18 -9.12
C LEU A 234 11.34 9.67 -9.43
N LYS A 235 12.48 10.05 -10.02
CA LYS A 235 12.76 11.44 -10.41
C LYS A 235 11.74 11.94 -11.46
N GLY A 236 11.37 11.09 -12.42
CA GLY A 236 10.33 11.38 -13.42
C GLY A 236 8.94 11.60 -12.79
N ILE A 237 8.51 10.69 -11.92
CA ILE A 237 7.22 10.79 -11.23
C ILE A 237 7.19 12.05 -10.36
N MET A 238 8.22 12.31 -9.56
CA MET A 238 8.30 13.50 -8.69
C MET A 238 8.20 14.80 -9.49
N ALA A 239 8.86 14.89 -10.65
CA ALA A 239 8.75 16.05 -11.52
C ALA A 239 7.32 16.22 -12.08
N LYS A 240 6.63 15.13 -12.41
CA LYS A 240 5.25 15.13 -12.93
C LYS A 240 4.23 15.57 -11.88
N ILE A 241 4.35 15.08 -10.64
CA ILE A 241 3.42 15.45 -9.54
C ILE A 241 3.79 16.74 -8.83
N GLN A 242 4.97 17.28 -9.09
CA GLN A 242 5.51 18.46 -8.40
C GLN A 242 5.55 18.30 -6.87
N ASP A 243 5.64 17.06 -6.38
CA ASP A 243 5.72 16.74 -4.96
C ASP A 243 7.19 16.52 -4.58
N PHE A 244 7.79 17.59 -4.07
CA PHE A 244 9.19 17.59 -3.63
C PHE A 244 9.33 17.42 -2.11
N HIS A 245 8.25 17.18 -1.37
CA HIS A 245 8.34 16.96 0.08
C HIS A 245 9.18 15.73 0.43
N LYS A 246 9.27 14.75 -0.49
CA LYS A 246 10.09 13.53 -0.33
C LYS A 246 11.51 13.64 -0.87
N LYS A 247 11.91 14.79 -1.44
CA LYS A 247 13.25 14.99 -1.97
C LYS A 247 14.36 14.77 -0.93
N PRO A 248 14.23 15.19 0.35
CA PRO A 248 15.23 14.87 1.37
C PRO A 248 15.46 13.35 1.52
N VAL A 249 14.38 12.56 1.45
CA VAL A 249 14.45 11.10 1.57
C VAL A 249 15.10 10.47 0.33
N LEU A 250 14.83 11.00 -0.87
CA LEU A 250 15.48 10.54 -2.10
C LEU A 250 16.99 10.76 -2.04
N ASN A 251 17.40 11.98 -1.69
CA ASN A 251 18.81 12.33 -1.55
C ASN A 251 19.51 11.47 -0.49
N MET A 252 18.81 11.14 0.60
CA MET A 252 19.31 10.22 1.63
C MET A 252 19.63 8.83 1.07
N ILE A 253 18.68 8.23 0.35
CA ILE A 253 18.89 6.89 -0.24
C ILE A 253 19.96 6.94 -1.34
N GLU A 254 19.98 8.01 -2.15
CA GLU A 254 20.95 8.17 -3.24
C GLU A 254 22.38 8.36 -2.73
N TRP A 255 22.60 9.05 -1.60
CA TRP A 255 23.94 9.12 -1.02
C TRP A 255 24.41 7.76 -0.52
N LYS A 256 23.52 6.96 0.10
CA LYS A 256 23.86 5.63 0.64
C LYS A 256 24.32 4.73 -0.49
N TYR A 257 23.53 4.71 -1.57
CA TYR A 257 23.88 4.07 -2.81
C TYR A 257 25.25 4.49 -3.36
N ILE A 258 25.55 5.80 -3.38
CA ILE A 258 26.84 6.30 -3.90
C ILE A 258 28.02 5.90 -3.01
N LEU A 259 27.85 5.95 -1.69
CA LEU A 259 28.87 5.50 -0.74
C LEU A 259 29.15 4.01 -0.92
N GLU A 260 28.12 3.17 -0.94
CA GLU A 260 28.28 1.71 -1.01
C GLU A 260 28.79 1.21 -2.36
N ARG A 261 28.29 1.75 -3.48
CA ARG A 261 28.67 1.26 -4.82
C ARG A 261 29.98 1.87 -5.32
N PHE A 262 30.20 3.16 -5.08
CA PHE A 262 31.29 3.90 -5.72
C PHE A 262 32.33 4.45 -4.75
N GLY A 263 32.07 4.46 -3.44
CA GLY A 263 32.97 5.05 -2.44
C GLY A 263 33.20 6.56 -2.63
N GLN A 264 32.31 7.27 -3.32
CA GLN A 264 32.49 8.68 -3.68
C GLN A 264 31.98 9.62 -2.58
N THR A 265 32.78 9.83 -1.55
CA THR A 265 32.41 10.63 -0.37
C THR A 265 32.01 12.07 -0.72
N GLU A 266 32.70 12.74 -1.63
CA GLU A 266 32.38 14.14 -1.99
C GLU A 266 30.98 14.29 -2.62
N LYS A 267 30.59 13.35 -3.49
CA LYS A 267 29.26 13.39 -4.11
C LYS A 267 28.16 13.06 -3.11
N ALA A 268 28.40 12.06 -2.26
CA ALA A 268 27.49 11.69 -1.19
C ALA A 268 27.30 12.85 -0.20
N GLN A 269 28.37 13.56 0.16
CA GLN A 269 28.31 14.72 1.04
C GLN A 269 27.44 15.85 0.46
N LYS A 270 27.56 16.14 -0.84
CA LYS A 270 26.70 17.14 -1.49
C LYS A 270 25.22 16.78 -1.40
N LEU A 271 24.87 15.51 -1.63
CA LEU A 271 23.49 15.03 -1.49
C LEU A 271 22.98 15.14 -0.06
N TYR A 272 23.82 14.85 0.92
CA TYR A 272 23.51 15.06 2.34
C TYR A 272 23.21 16.53 2.65
N GLU A 273 24.10 17.45 2.25
CA GLU A 273 23.94 18.89 2.46
C GLU A 273 22.64 19.40 1.81
N GLU A 274 22.34 18.95 0.59
CA GLU A 274 21.08 19.24 -0.08
C GLU A 274 19.86 18.68 0.67
N ALA A 275 19.93 17.43 1.16
CA ALA A 275 18.83 16.80 1.89
C ALA A 275 18.46 17.58 3.16
N VAL A 276 19.48 17.98 3.93
CA VAL A 276 19.31 18.82 5.13
C VAL A 276 18.75 20.19 4.78
N LEU A 277 19.25 20.82 3.72
CA LEU A 277 18.74 22.11 3.25
C LEU A 277 17.25 22.01 2.88
N TYR A 278 16.86 20.99 2.09
CA TYR A 278 15.45 20.80 1.71
C TYR A 278 14.56 20.53 2.93
N ALA A 279 14.98 19.68 3.87
CA ALA A 279 14.22 19.40 5.08
C ALA A 279 13.97 20.68 5.92
N ASN A 280 14.99 21.54 6.02
CA ASN A 280 14.85 22.84 6.70
C ASN A 280 13.95 23.81 5.92
N LEU A 281 14.03 23.84 4.59
CA LEU A 281 13.19 24.70 3.74
C LEU A 281 11.70 24.37 3.86
N ILE A 282 11.35 23.09 4.00
CA ILE A 282 9.96 22.66 4.25
C ILE A 282 9.54 22.79 5.73
N GLY A 283 10.42 23.30 6.60
CA GLY A 283 10.17 23.49 8.03
C GLY A 283 10.17 22.19 8.86
N ASP A 284 10.66 21.08 8.30
CA ASP A 284 10.70 19.78 8.99
C ASP A 284 12.05 19.58 9.70
N VAL A 285 12.20 20.25 10.85
CA VAL A 285 13.41 20.17 11.68
C VAL A 285 13.66 18.75 12.20
N TYR A 286 12.59 17.99 12.46
CA TYR A 286 12.71 16.60 12.92
C TYR A 286 13.35 15.74 11.83
N LEU A 287 12.89 15.87 10.58
CA LEU A 287 13.48 15.18 9.43
C LEU A 287 14.94 15.59 9.21
N ALA A 288 15.26 16.89 9.30
CA ALA A 288 16.64 17.37 9.13
C ALA A 288 17.60 16.74 10.16
N ASN A 289 17.17 16.64 11.42
CA ASN A 289 17.95 15.97 12.47
C ASN A 289 18.12 14.48 12.18
N LYS A 290 17.06 13.78 11.75
CA LYS A 290 17.14 12.35 11.39
C LYS A 290 18.08 12.08 10.22
N ILE A 291 18.05 12.92 9.19
CA ILE A 291 18.97 12.86 8.05
C ILE A 291 20.42 13.02 8.51
N THR A 292 20.66 13.92 9.47
CA THR A 292 21.99 14.14 10.07
C THR A 292 22.46 12.94 10.87
N GLU A 293 21.58 12.33 11.69
CA GLU A 293 21.89 11.10 12.42
C GLU A 293 22.27 9.95 11.48
N GLU A 294 21.55 9.78 10.38
CA GLU A 294 21.84 8.74 9.37
C GLU A 294 23.18 8.99 8.67
N TRP A 295 23.47 10.23 8.25
CA TRP A 295 24.76 10.57 7.63
C TRP A 295 25.96 10.24 8.55
N ILE A 296 25.83 10.53 9.85
CA ILE A 296 26.89 10.21 10.82
C ILE A 296 27.09 8.69 10.90
N LYS A 297 26.03 7.90 10.94
CA LYS A 297 26.14 6.43 10.95
C LYS A 297 26.85 5.91 9.69
N ASP A 298 26.46 6.40 8.52
CA ASP A 298 26.98 5.91 7.23
C ASP A 298 28.45 6.30 6.98
N THR A 299 28.94 7.35 7.65
CA THR A 299 30.31 7.86 7.46
C THR A 299 31.28 7.46 8.58
N THR A 300 30.77 6.93 9.69
CA THR A 300 31.59 6.48 10.83
C THR A 300 31.67 4.97 11.02
N ALA A 301 30.85 4.19 10.29
CA ALA A 301 30.90 2.74 10.22
C ALA A 301 31.94 2.24 9.20
#